data_AF-A0A8T5MRS1-F1
#
_entry.id   AF-A0A8T5MRS1-F1
#
_cell.length_a   1.000
_cell.length_b   1.000
_cell.length_c   1.000
_cell.angle_alpha   90.00
_cell.angle_beta   90.00
_cell.angle_gamma   90.00
#
_symmetry.space_group_name_H-M   'P 1'
#
loop_
_entity.id
_entity.type
_entity.pdbx_description
1 polymer ?
#
loop_
_entity_poly.entity_id
_entity_poly.type
_entity_poly.pdbx_seq_one_letter_code
_entity_poly.pdbx_strand_id
1 'polypeptide(L)' 'MFVSPTGEVMPCMHTPISFGNIREMHLRDIWKKIRRHALFRQAPKTCTINDPYFKENYLRKIPKDADLPYTIEELD' A
#
# COMPACT_ATOMS: atom_id res chain seq x y z
N MET A 1 8.06 4.62 -3.19
CA MET A 1 7.93 3.16 -3.22
C MET A 1 9.01 2.56 -2.36
N PHE A 2 8.67 1.54 -1.59
CA PHE A 2 9.56 0.78 -0.72
C PHE A 2 9.37 -0.71 -1.01
N VAL A 3 10.44 -1.49 -0.95
CA VAL A 3 10.41 -2.95 -1.10
C VAL A 3 11.03 -3.54 0.16
N SER A 4 10.30 -4.41 0.87
CA SER A 4 10.80 -5.04 2.08
C SER A 4 11.88 -6.10 1.76
N PRO A 5 12.67 -6.55 2.75
CA PRO A 5 13.59 -7.68 2.56
C PRO A 5 12.88 -8.99 2.16
N THR A 6 11.60 -9.15 2.49
CA THR A 6 10.78 -10.30 2.09
C THR A 6 10.17 -10.15 0.69
N GLY A 7 10.32 -8.98 0.06
CA GLY A 7 9.86 -8.70 -1.31
C GLY A 7 8.53 -7.97 -1.41
N GLU A 8 7.88 -7.65 -0.29
CA GLU A 8 6.63 -6.90 -0.26
C GLU A 8 6.83 -5.47 -0.77
N VAL A 9 5.99 -5.04 -1.71
CA VAL A 9 6.07 -3.71 -2.31
C VAL A 9 5.00 -2.81 -1.75
N MET A 10 5.43 -1.72 -1.11
CA MET A 10 4.56 -0.69 -0.54
C MET A 10 4.77 0.65 -1.26
N PRO A 11 3.75 1.51 -1.36
CA PRO A 11 3.87 2.86 -1.93
C PRO A 11 4.89 3.72 -1.17
N CYS A 12 4.97 3.55 0.15
CA CYS A 12 5.90 4.19 1.08
C CYS A 12 6.23 3.23 2.22
N MET A 13 7.40 3.38 2.86
CA MET A 13 7.77 2.57 4.04
C MET A 13 6.85 2.77 5.25
N HIS A 14 6.11 3.90 5.30
CA HIS A 14 5.18 4.23 6.38
C HIS A 14 3.73 3.79 6.09
N THR A 15 3.44 3.28 4.88
CA THR A 15 2.12 2.78 4.53
C THR A 15 2.15 1.25 4.66
N PRO A 16 1.57 0.66 5.72
CA PRO A 16 1.67 -0.78 5.99
C PRO A 16 0.72 -1.60 5.10
N ILE A 17 0.67 -1.26 3.81
CA ILE A 17 -0.23 -1.85 2.80
C ILE A 17 0.60 -2.29 1.60
N SER A 18 0.63 -3.60 1.37
CA SER A 18 1.29 -4.23 0.23
C SER A 18 0.43 -4.17 -1.02
N PHE A 19 1.06 -3.92 -2.15
CA PHE A 19 0.46 -4.00 -3.49
C PHE A 19 0.90 -5.25 -4.25
N GLY A 20 1.64 -6.14 -3.59
CA GLY A 20 2.15 -7.39 -4.14
C GLY A 20 3.61 -7.63 -3.77
N ASN A 21 4.06 -8.88 -3.95
CA ASN A 21 5.43 -9.30 -3.70
C ASN A 21 6.21 -9.45 -5.02
N ILE A 22 7.44 -8.92 -5.08
CA ILE A 22 8.31 -9.01 -6.28
C ILE A 22 8.68 -10.46 -6.67
N ARG A 23 8.54 -11.40 -5.74
CA ARG A 23 8.79 -12.83 -5.95
C ARG A 23 7.65 -13.51 -6.70
N GLU A 24 6.46 -12.90 -6.71
CA GLU A 24 5.23 -13.44 -7.29
C GLU A 24 4.75 -12.64 -8.50
N MET A 25 4.98 -11.32 -8.50
CA MET A 25 4.57 -10.40 -9.56
C MET A 25 5.73 -9.51 -9.99
N HIS A 26 5.85 -9.24 -11.29
CA HIS A 26 6.86 -8.30 -11.77
C HIS A 26 6.65 -6.92 -11.16
N LEU A 27 7.75 -6.29 -10.70
CA LEU A 27 7.72 -4.94 -10.12
C LEU A 27 7.03 -3.91 -11.02
N ARG A 28 7.14 -4.06 -12.35
CA ARG A 28 6.44 -3.22 -13.33
C ARG A 28 4.92 -3.28 -13.15
N ASP A 29 4.37 -4.46 -12.92
CA ASP A 29 2.92 -4.65 -12.82
C ASP A 29 2.41 -4.24 -11.44
N ILE A 30 3.18 -4.50 -10.38
CA ILE A 30 2.91 -3.94 -9.05
C ILE A 30 2.91 -2.40 -9.10
N TRP A 31 3.89 -1.81 -9.76
CA TRP A 31 3.95 -0.35 -9.91
C TRP A 31 2.77 0.21 -10.70
N LYS A 32 2.33 -0.46 -11.78
CA LYS A 32 1.10 -0.08 -12.48
C LYS A 32 -0.12 -0.16 -11.56
N LYS A 33 -0.19 -1.18 -10.69
CA LYS A 33 -1.28 -1.31 -9.71
C LYS A 33 -1.31 -0.13 -8.74
N ILE A 34 -0.17 0.22 -8.14
CA ILE A 34 -0.03 1.41 -7.28
C ILE A 34 -0.49 2.66 -8.03
N ARG A 35 0.00 2.90 -9.26
CA ARG A 35 -0.32 4.11 -10.04
C ARG A 35 -1.77 4.18 -10.52
N ARG A 36 -2.49 3.06 -10.58
CA ARG A 36 -3.92 3.01 -10.92
C ARG A 36 -4.83 3.18 -9.72
N HIS A 37 -4.36 2.82 -8.53
CA HIS A 37 -5.12 2.89 -7.29
C HIS A 37 -5.49 4.32 -6.92
N ALA A 38 -6.74 4.55 -6.49
CA ALA A 38 -7.29 5.89 -6.27
C ALA A 38 -6.45 6.73 -5.30
N LEU A 39 -5.92 6.12 -4.23
CA LEU A 39 -5.05 6.78 -3.24
C LEU A 39 -3.74 7.31 -3.81
N PHE A 40 -3.18 6.67 -4.83
CA PHE A 40 -1.81 6.89 -5.29
C PHE A 40 -1.71 7.29 -6.76
N ARG A 41 -2.85 7.38 -7.47
CA ARG A 41 -2.92 7.82 -8.87
C ARG A 41 -2.52 9.29 -9.02
N GLN A 42 -2.89 10.13 -8.07
CA GLN A 42 -2.54 11.56 -8.05
C GLN A 42 -1.38 11.81 -7.07
N ALA A 43 -0.58 12.85 -7.34
CA ALA A 43 0.41 13.31 -6.37
C ALA A 43 -0.34 13.88 -5.14
N PRO A 44 -0.14 13.33 -3.94
CA PRO A 44 -0.87 13.81 -2.78
C PRO A 44 -0.32 15.18 -2.36
N LYS A 45 -1.21 16.06 -1.87
CA LYS A 45 -0.83 17.40 -1.37
C LYS A 45 -0.07 17.32 -0.03
N THR A 46 -0.21 16.20 0.68
CA THR A 46 0.39 15.92 1.99
C THR A 46 0.86 14.46 2.04
N CYS A 47 1.61 14.08 3.09
CA CYS A 47 1.97 12.68 3.29
C CYS A 47 0.72 11.80 3.49
N THR A 48 0.60 10.69 2.77
CA THR A 48 -0.56 9.77 2.82
C THR A 48 -0.87 9.29 4.24
N ILE A 49 0.14 9.07 5.09
CA ILE A 49 -0.09 8.63 6.48
C ILE A 49 -0.84 9.68 7.31
N ASN A 50 -0.78 10.96 6.91
CA ASN A 50 -1.45 12.07 7.57
C ASN A 50 -2.81 12.39 6.94
N ASP A 51 -3.12 11.82 5.77
CA ASP A 51 -4.39 12.04 5.09
C ASP A 51 -5.54 11.39 5.89
N PRO A 52 -6.56 12.17 6.32
CA PRO A 52 -7.68 11.63 7.09
C PRO A 52 -8.44 10.53 6.33
N TYR A 53 -8.60 10.70 5.00
CA TYR A 53 -9.31 9.71 4.19
C TYR A 53 -8.57 8.37 4.19
N PHE A 54 -7.25 8.37 4.02
CA PHE A 54 -6.43 7.16 4.14
C PHE A 54 -6.53 6.50 5.53
N LYS A 55 -6.48 7.29 6.60
CA LYS A 55 -6.59 6.75 7.97
C LYS A 55 -7.92 6.03 8.19
N GLU A 56 -9.03 6.65 7.80
CA GLU A 56 -10.37 6.10 8.02
C GLU A 56 -10.69 4.92 7.12
N ASN A 57 -10.33 5.00 5.84
CA ASN A 57 -10.78 4.02 4.85
C ASN A 57 -9.82 2.85 4.65
N TYR A 58 -8.57 2.95 5.10
CA TYR A 58 -7.56 1.92 4.92
C TYR A 58 -6.92 1.52 6.26
N LEU A 59 -6.25 2.44 6.98
CA LEU A 59 -5.53 2.06 8.20
C LEU A 59 -6.43 1.50 9.30
N ARG A 60 -7.59 2.12 9.54
CA ARG A 60 -8.53 1.65 10.58
C ARG A 60 -9.25 0.35 10.23
N LYS A 61 -9.25 -0.05 8.94
CA LYS A 61 -9.84 -1.32 8.49
C LYS A 61 -8.92 -2.51 8.69
N ILE A 62 -7.61 -2.29 8.85
CA ILE A 62 -6.66 -3.38 9.11
C ILE A 62 -6.97 -3.98 10.50
N PRO A 63 -7.22 -5.30 10.60
CA PRO A 63 -7.41 -5.96 11.88
C PRO A 63 -6.20 -5.76 12.81
N LYS A 64 -6.43 -5.66 14.11
CA LYS A 64 -5.35 -5.37 15.08
C LYS A 64 -4.33 -6.51 15.21
N ASP A 65 -4.76 -7.72 14.88
CA ASP A 65 -4.04 -8.97 14.94
C ASP A 65 -3.54 -9.43 13.56
N ALA A 66 -3.73 -8.61 12.53
CA ALA A 66 -3.25 -8.93 11.19
C ALA A 66 -1.72 -8.80 11.08
N ASP A 67 -1.12 -9.69 10.31
CA ASP A 67 0.27 -9.57 9.89
C ASP A 67 0.44 -8.38 8.92
N LEU A 68 1.57 -7.68 9.06
CA LEU A 68 1.90 -6.51 8.24
C LEU A 68 3.11 -6.79 7.33
N PRO A 69 3.16 -6.17 6.13
CA PRO A 69 2.13 -5.28 5.56
C PRO A 69 0.87 -6.03 5.11
N TYR A 70 -0.29 -5.41 5.29
CA TYR A 70 -1.59 -5.99 4.92
C TYR A 70 -1.83 -5.85 3.41
N THR A 71 -2.56 -6.78 2.77
CA THR A 71 -2.73 -6.71 1.31
C THR A 71 -3.78 -5.67 0.92
N ILE A 72 -3.56 -4.95 -0.19
CA ILE A 72 -4.52 -3.95 -0.67
C ILE A 72 -5.85 -4.59 -1.09
N GLU A 73 -5.80 -5.83 -1.57
CA GLU A 73 -6.96 -6.63 -2.01
C GLU A 73 -7.96 -6.91 -0.89
N GLU A 74 -7.51 -6.92 0.36
CA GLU A 74 -8.36 -7.11 1.54
C GLU A 74 -8.97 -5.80 2.05
N LEU A 75 -8.60 -4.64 1.48
CA LEU A 75 -9.05 -3.30 1.88
C LEU A 75 -9.94 -2.59 0.85
N ASP A 76 -9.86 -3.01 -0.42
CA ASP A 76 -10.69 -2.55 -1.56
C ASP A 76 -12.05 -3.27 -1.62
#